data_AF-A0AAE5WW84-F1
#
_entry.id   AF-A0AAE5WW84-F1
#
_cell.length_a   1.000
_cell.length_b   1.000
_cell.length_c   1.000
_cell.angle_alpha   90.00
_cell.angle_beta   90.00
_cell.angle_gamma   90.00
#
_symmetry.space_group_name_H-M   'P 1'
#
loop_
_entity.id
_entity.type
_entity.pdbx_description
1 polymer ?
#
loop_
_entity_poly.entity_id
_entity_poly.type
_entity_poly.pdbx_seq_one_letter_code
_entity_poly.pdbx_strand_id
1 'polypeptide(L)' 'MAKSIKVHPKKRRGRPATGKDPLVSARLPQELVESVEAWATENGVSRSEAVRQLIEIGLKAKG' A
#
# COMPACT_ATOMS: atom_id res chain seq x y z
N MET A 1 -44.61 -4.39 31.33
CA MET A 1 -43.17 -4.08 31.12
C MET A 1 -43.01 -3.45 29.75
N ALA A 2 -42.42 -2.26 29.66
CA ALA A 2 -42.22 -1.59 28.37
C ALA A 2 -41.22 -2.37 27.51
N LYS A 3 -41.53 -2.58 26.23
CA LYS A 3 -40.65 -3.33 25.31
C LYS A 3 -39.34 -2.56 25.11
N SER A 4 -38.21 -3.25 25.21
CA SER A 4 -36.88 -2.71 24.95
C SER A 4 -36.78 -2.15 23.54
N ILE A 5 -36.17 -0.96 23.40
CA ILE A 5 -35.97 -0.29 22.11
C ILE A 5 -34.98 -1.13 21.30
N LYS A 6 -35.38 -1.57 20.11
CA LYS A 6 -34.49 -2.27 19.18
C LYS A 6 -33.36 -1.33 18.77
N VAL A 7 -32.12 -1.71 19.08
CA VAL A 7 -30.93 -1.00 18.64
C VAL A 7 -30.82 -1.15 17.12
N HIS A 8 -30.95 -0.04 16.39
CA HIS A 8 -30.63 -0.03 14.97
C HIS A 8 -29.10 0.07 14.80
N PRO A 9 -28.45 -0.91 14.14
CA PRO A 9 -27.02 -0.86 13.91
C PRO A 9 -26.68 0.35 13.03
N LYS A 10 -25.74 1.18 13.47
CA LYS A 10 -25.24 2.31 12.68
C LYS A 10 -24.64 1.78 11.38
N LYS A 11 -25.10 2.29 10.23
CA LYS A 11 -24.46 2.07 8.93
C LYS A 11 -22.98 2.46 9.06
N ARG A 12 -22.06 1.60 8.61
CA ARG A 12 -20.62 1.89 8.55
C ARG A 12 -20.38 3.04 7.56
N ARG A 13 -20.55 4.29 8.02
CA ARG A 13 -20.19 5.51 7.29
C ARG A 13 -18.68 5.66 7.37
N GLY A 14 -17.96 4.97 6.49
CA GLY A 14 -16.53 5.11 6.28
C GLY A 14 -16.23 5.17 4.79
N ARG A 15 -15.08 5.75 4.42
CA ARG A 15 -14.56 5.68 3.05
C ARG A 15 -14.51 4.21 2.63
N PRO A 16 -14.98 3.83 1.43
CA PRO A 16 -14.75 2.48 0.92
C PRO A 16 -13.27 2.14 1.02
N ALA A 17 -12.94 0.88 1.30
CA ALA A 17 -11.56 0.44 1.38
C ALA A 17 -10.81 0.89 0.12
N THR A 18 -9.88 1.82 0.27
CA THR A 18 -9.05 2.28 -0.85
C THR A 18 -7.80 1.45 -0.91
N GLY A 19 -7.57 0.86 -2.09
CA GLY A 19 -6.45 -0.05 -2.36
C GLY A 19 -6.94 -1.48 -2.54
N LYS A 20 -6.55 -2.11 -3.66
CA LYS A 20 -6.71 -3.55 -3.87
C LYS A 20 -5.76 -4.33 -2.95
N ASP A 21 -4.57 -3.77 -2.76
CA ASP A 21 -3.47 -4.34 -1.98
C ASP A 21 -3.21 -3.52 -0.70
N PRO A 22 -2.73 -4.15 0.39
CA PRO A 22 -2.43 -3.46 1.63
C PRO A 22 -1.26 -2.47 1.48
N LEU A 23 -1.29 -1.39 2.26
CA LEU A 23 -0.17 -0.45 2.37
C LEU A 23 0.98 -1.08 3.16
N VAL A 24 2.17 -1.13 2.56
CA VAL A 24 3.43 -1.47 3.23
C VAL A 24 4.27 -0.20 3.33
N SER A 25 4.65 0.20 4.55
CA SER A 25 5.53 1.35 4.79
C SER A 25 6.80 0.92 5.52
N ALA A 26 7.92 1.56 5.16
CA ALA A 26 9.23 1.32 5.76
C ALA A 26 10.00 2.64 5.85
N ARG A 27 10.93 2.75 6.82
CA ARG A 27 11.90 3.84 6.86
C ARG A 27 13.11 3.42 6.04
N LEU A 28 13.37 4.13 4.95
CA LEU A 28 14.46 3.85 4.03
C LEU A 28 15.50 4.99 4.11
N PRO A 29 16.80 4.70 3.99
CA PRO A 29 17.82 5.73 3.81
C PRO A 29 17.52 6.57 2.56
N GLN A 30 17.88 7.86 2.60
CA GLN A 30 17.64 8.79 1.50
C GLN A 30 18.30 8.32 0.19
N GLU A 31 19.53 7.83 0.26
CA GLU A 31 20.27 7.29 -0.90
C GLU A 31 19.53 6.13 -1.58
N LEU A 32 18.87 5.27 -0.78
CA LEU A 32 18.09 4.16 -1.33
C LEU A 32 16.86 4.69 -2.07
N VAL A 33 16.18 5.70 -1.52
CA VAL A 33 15.02 6.33 -2.17
C VAL A 33 15.43 6.95 -3.49
N GLU A 34 16.57 7.66 -3.54
CA GLU A 34 17.10 8.26 -4.76
C GLU A 34 17.46 7.20 -5.82
N SER A 35 18.04 6.07 -5.41
CA SER A 35 18.34 4.96 -6.33
C SER A 35 17.06 4.38 -6.97
N VAL A 36 15.98 4.27 -6.21
CA VAL A 36 14.68 3.81 -6.72
C VAL A 36 14.06 4.85 -7.67
N GLU A 37 14.20 6.13 -7.39
CA GLU A 37 13.71 7.20 -8.27
C GLU A 37 14.48 7.27 -9.60
N ALA A 38 15.80 7.09 -9.55
CA ALA A 38 16.62 7.02 -10.75
C ALA A 38 16.21 5.82 -11.62
N TRP A 39 16.07 4.64 -11.00
CA TRP A 39 15.62 3.43 -11.70
C TRP A 39 14.21 3.60 -12.28
N ALA A 40 13.28 4.22 -11.54
CA ALA A 40 11.93 4.49 -12.02
C ALA A 40 11.94 5.40 -13.26
N THR A 41 12.78 6.43 -13.24
CA THR A 41 12.95 7.38 -14.35
C THR A 41 13.52 6.69 -15.59
N GLU A 42 14.56 5.87 -15.42
CA GLU A 42 15.17 5.10 -16.50
C GLU A 42 14.20 4.12 -17.16
N ASN A 43 13.34 3.49 -16.36
CA ASN A 43 12.36 2.51 -16.84
C ASN A 43 10.99 3.14 -17.23
N GLY A 44 10.83 4.45 -17.09
CA GLY A 44 9.59 5.16 -17.44
C GLY A 44 8.37 4.75 -16.61
N VAL A 45 8.57 4.29 -15.37
CA VAL A 45 7.50 3.81 -14.47
C VAL A 45 7.31 4.72 -13.28
N SER A 46 6.17 4.59 -12.60
CA SER A 46 5.94 5.31 -11.33
C SER A 46 6.85 4.79 -10.22
N ARG A 47 7.18 5.63 -9.23
CA ARG A 47 7.96 5.21 -8.04
C ARG A 47 7.37 3.97 -7.37
N SER A 48 6.05 3.93 -7.16
CA SER A 48 5.37 2.80 -6.54
C SER A 48 5.47 1.52 -7.36
N GLU A 49 5.52 1.64 -8.69
CA GLU A 49 5.69 0.50 -9.58
C GLU A 49 7.15 0.02 -9.60
N ALA A 50 8.11 0.94 -9.61
CA ALA A 50 9.53 0.63 -9.47
C ALA A 50 9.81 -0.16 -8.19
N VAL A 51 9.26 0.27 -7.05
CA VAL A 51 9.40 -0.46 -5.77
C VAL A 51 8.86 -1.88 -5.89
N ARG A 52 7.69 -2.10 -6.52
CA ARG A 52 7.14 -3.45 -6.69
C ARG A 52 8.04 -4.33 -7.56
N GLN A 53 8.49 -3.81 -8.71
CA GLN A 53 9.34 -4.56 -9.63
C GLN A 53 10.70 -4.90 -9.00
N LEU A 54 11.33 -3.94 -8.32
CA LEU A 54 12.61 -4.16 -7.64
C LEU A 54 12.50 -5.20 -6.51
N ILE A 55 11.38 -5.21 -5.77
CA ILE A 55 11.11 -6.25 -4.76
C ILE A 55 10.97 -7.62 -5.43
N GLU A 56 10.20 -7.73 -6.52
CA GLU A 56 10.04 -8.99 -7.24
C GLU A 56 11.38 -9.52 -7.80
N ILE A 57 12.20 -8.65 -8.37
CA ILE A 57 13.54 -8.99 -8.87
C ILE A 57 14.41 -9.51 -7.71
N GLY A 58 14.43 -8.79 -6.58
CA GLY A 58 15.21 -9.18 -5.40
C GLY A 58 14.75 -10.51 -4.80
N LEU A 59 13.44 -10.80 -4.80
CA LEU A 59 12.91 -12.08 -4.33
C LEU A 59 13.24 -13.23 -5.28
N LYS A 60 13.17 -13.01 -6.60
CA LYS A 60 13.56 -14.01 -7.61
C LYS A 60 15.05 -14.33 -7.60
N ALA A 61 15.91 -13.35 -7.28
CA ALA A 61 17.36 -13.55 -7.20
C ALA A 61 17.81 -14.27 -5.92
N LYS A 62 16.99 -14.23 -4.85
CA LYS A 62 17.28 -14.86 -3.56
C LYS A 62 16.78 -16.31 -3.47
N GLY A 63 15.77 -16.66 -4.28
CA GLY A 63 15.23 -18.03 -4.40
C GLY A 63 15.94 -18.83 -5.46
#